data_AF-W4KJT7-F1
#
_entry.id   AF-W4KJT7-F1
#
_cell.length_a   1.000
_cell.length_b   1.000
_cell.length_c   1.000
_cell.angle_alpha   90.00
_cell.angle_beta   90.00
_cell.angle_gamma   90.00
#
_symmetry.space_group_name_H-M   'P 1'
#
loop_
_entity.id
_entity.type
_entity.pdbx_description
1 polymer ?
#
loop_
_entity_poly.entity_id
_entity_poly.type
_entity_poly.pdbx_seq_one_letter_code
_entity_poly.pdbx_strand_id
1 'polypeptide(L)' 'MAKPTPFDGNRKQTEQFLHEIDLMIPTRKHNFPDKFTKIAYALSYMKGGSARI' A
#
# COMPACT_ATOMS: atom_id res chain seq x y z
N MET A 1 -9.18 -9.11 9.41
CA MET A 1 -8.00 -8.27 9.12
C MET A 1 -8.48 -6.97 8.50
N ALA A 2 -8.05 -5.82 9.05
CA ALA A 2 -8.44 -4.50 8.55
C ALA A 2 -7.71 -4.17 7.25
N LYS A 3 -8.37 -3.48 6.30
CA LYS A 3 -7.72 -2.99 5.07
C LYS A 3 -6.63 -1.97 5.42
N PRO A 4 -5.54 -1.85 4.63
CA PRO A 4 -4.56 -0.78 4.80
C PRO A 4 -5.23 0.60 4.83
N THR A 5 -4.68 1.49 5.65
CA THR A 5 -5.06 2.88 5.70
C THR A 5 -4.65 3.56 4.39
N PRO A 6 -5.55 4.30 3.72
CA PRO A 6 -5.16 5.06 2.53
C PRO A 6 -4.01 6.03 2.84
N PHE A 7 -2.99 6.03 1.98
CA PHE A 7 -1.79 6.85 2.13
C PHE A 7 -1.92 8.15 1.34
N ASP A 8 -1.79 9.28 2.03
CA ASP A 8 -1.92 10.64 1.46
C ASP A 8 -0.58 11.29 1.09
N GLY A 9 0.53 10.55 1.20
CA GLY A 9 1.88 11.08 0.96
C GLY A 9 2.56 11.68 2.18
N ASN A 10 1.91 11.70 3.36
CA ASN A 10 2.52 12.19 4.58
C ASN A 10 3.70 11.30 5.01
N ARG A 11 4.92 11.88 4.99
CA ARG A 11 6.16 11.18 5.34
C ARG A 11 6.13 10.53 6.73
N LYS A 12 5.38 11.11 7.69
CA LYS A 12 5.25 10.56 9.04
C LYS A 12 4.50 9.22 9.08
N GLN A 13 3.70 8.94 8.05
CA GLN A 13 2.87 7.74 7.94
C GLN A 13 3.45 6.72 6.95
N THR A 14 4.58 7.02 6.29
CA THR A 14 5.20 6.13 5.30
C THR A 14 5.56 4.77 5.88
N GLU A 15 6.21 4.73 7.05
CA GLU A 15 6.62 3.46 7.67
C GLU A 15 5.41 2.60 8.05
N GLN A 16 4.39 3.22 8.65
CA GLN A 16 3.14 2.54 8.98
C GLN A 16 2.46 1.97 7.72
N PHE A 17 2.37 2.78 6.67
CA PHE A 17 1.77 2.35 5.41
C PHE A 17 2.52 1.15 4.80
N LEU A 18 3.86 1.23 4.73
CA LEU A 18 4.68 0.12 4.21
C LEU A 18 4.51 -1.14 5.05
N HIS A 19 4.44 -1.01 6.37
CA HIS A 19 4.22 -2.13 7.27
C HIS A 19 2.84 -2.79 7.05
N GLU A 20 1.78 -2.01 6.89
CA GLU A 20 0.43 -2.52 6.62
C GLU A 20 0.35 -3.26 5.26
N ILE A 21 1.07 -2.77 4.25
CA ILE A 21 1.17 -3.45 2.95
C ILE A 21 1.96 -4.77 3.07
N ASP A 22 3.07 -4.76 3.79
CA ASP A 22 3.93 -5.93 3.98
C ASP A 22 3.24 -7.04 4.78
N LEU A 23 2.30 -6.71 5.67
CA LEU A 23 1.45 -7.70 6.35
C LEU A 23 0.37 -8.31 5.42
N MET A 24 -0.12 -7.55 4.45
CA MET A 24 -1.21 -7.96 3.55
C MET A 24 -0.76 -8.89 2.41
N ILE A 25 0.44 -8.66 1.88
CA ILE A 25 0.96 -9.44 0.76
C ILE A 25 1.15 -10.94 1.09
N PRO A 26 1.80 -11.33 2.20
CA PRO A 26 2.03 -12.74 2.52
C PRO A 26 0.73 -13.45 2.92
N THR A 27 -0.21 -12.77 3.58
CA THR A 27 -1.50 -13.35 4.00
C THR A 27 -2.42 -13.65 2.82
N ARG A 28 -2.19 -13.05 1.65
CA ARG A 28 -2.96 -13.27 0.43
C ARG A 28 -2.06 -13.60 -0.77
N LYS A 29 -1.04 -14.43 -0.54
CA LYS A 29 -0.01 -14.76 -1.55
C LYS A 29 -0.61 -15.16 -2.91
N HIS A 30 -1.76 -15.83 -2.94
CA HIS A 30 -2.43 -16.28 -4.17
C HIS A 30 -3.00 -15.11 -5.00
N ASN A 31 -3.30 -13.97 -4.38
CA ASN A 31 -3.77 -12.76 -5.04
C ASN A 31 -2.62 -11.90 -5.59
N PHE A 32 -1.37 -12.24 -5.25
CA PHE A 32 -0.17 -11.48 -5.61
C PHE A 32 0.87 -12.38 -6.30
N PRO A 33 0.54 -12.91 -7.51
CA PRO A 33 1.39 -13.87 -8.22
C PRO A 33 2.75 -13.31 -8.63
N ASP A 34 2.88 -12.00 -8.75
CA ASP A 34 4.09 -11.34 -9.23
C ASP A 34 4.34 -9.99 -8.51
N LYS A 35 5.43 -9.32 -8.88
CA LYS A 35 5.80 -8.02 -8.29
C LYS A 35 4.86 -6.90 -8.73
N PHE A 36 4.31 -6.95 -9.94
CA PHE A 36 3.41 -5.92 -10.47
C PHE A 36 2.10 -5.88 -9.71
N THR A 37 1.49 -7.03 -9.42
CA THR A 37 0.25 -7.12 -8.62
C THR A 37 0.43 -6.58 -7.20
N LYS A 38 1.61 -6.77 -6.59
CA LYS A 38 1.96 -6.16 -5.29
C LYS A 38 2.06 -4.63 -5.37
N ILE A 39 2.72 -4.12 -6.41
CA ILE A 39 2.86 -2.67 -6.63
C ILE A 39 1.49 -2.04 -6.91
N ALA A 40 0.71 -2.63 -7.81
CA ALA A 40 -0.64 -2.16 -8.14
C ALA A 40 -1.55 -2.12 -6.90
N TYR A 41 -1.44 -3.12 -6.02
CA TYR A 41 -2.15 -3.13 -4.74
C TYR A 41 -1.72 -1.96 -3.86
N ALA A 42 -0.43 -1.75 -3.63
CA ALA A 42 0.04 -0.60 -2.83
C ALA A 42 -0.43 0.73 -3.43
N LEU A 43 -0.36 0.89 -4.76
CA LEU A 43 -0.82 2.09 -5.46
C LEU A 43 -2.33 2.33 -5.31
N SER A 44 -3.15 1.26 -5.26
CA SER A 44 -4.60 1.39 -5.06
C SER A 44 -4.99 2.02 -3.72
N TYR A 45 -4.08 2.05 -2.74
CA TYR A 45 -4.28 2.72 -1.45
C TYR A 45 -3.68 4.13 -1.41
N MET A 46 -3.07 4.62 -2.49
CA MET A 46 -2.67 6.02 -2.57
C MET A 46 -3.92 6.88 -2.73
N LYS A 47 -4.17 7.74 -1.74
CA LYS A 47 -5.25 8.72 -1.77
C LYS A 47 -4.75 9.92 -2.57
N GLY A 48 -5.42 10.20 -3.70
CA GLY A 48 -5.05 11.26 -4.62
C GLY A 48 -4.92 12.62 -3.94
N GLY A 49 -3.68 13.04 -3.71
CA GLY A 49 -3.28 14.43 -3.64
C GLY A 49 -2.28 14.64 -4.76
N SER A 50 -2.43 15.72 -5.54
CA SER A 50 -1.38 16.16 -6.44
C SER A 50 -0.11 16.29 -5.60
N ALA A 51 0.96 15.58 -5.95
CA ALA A 51 2.28 15.93 -5.43
C ALA A 51 2.44 17.42 -5.72
N ARG A 52 2.42 18.26 -4.68
CA ARG A 52 2.72 19.67 -4.84
C ARG A 52 4.20 19.72 -5.20
N ILE A 53 4.46 19.85 -6.51
CA ILE A 53 5.76 20.16 -7.08
C ILE A 53 6.13 21.58 -6.62
#